data_AF-A0A0N4X5S1-F1
#
_entry.id   AF-A0A0N4X5S1-F1
#
_cell.length_a   1.000
_cell.length_b   1.000
_cell.length_c   1.000
_cell.angle_alpha   90.00
_cell.angle_beta   90.00
_cell.angle_gamma   90.00
#
_symmetry.space_group_name_H-M   'P 1'
#
loop_
_entity.id
_entity.type
_entity.pdbx_description
1 polymer ?
#
loop_
_entity_poly.entity_id
_entity_poly.type
_entity_poly.pdbx_seq_one_letter_code
_entity_poly.pdbx_strand_id
1 'polypeptide(L)'
;LQLQSSTNFSVAKNILKIISDEYEENRRLIWNGFQEILSLQTPNRKYVLLTICNTGSLATSSWGTALGVIQALHQADLVEMVYALETRPYNQGIRLTASELREARIPFKIITDNSVAWVMQRSRVDAILVGKFNLIIVKVWKYVDGQFGRVPFYAVVPFTTVNPSIQSGKDITIEERPSAEMISINGKFIVPEETPVWNPAFDITPAELIKKIITDRGNFVPNDLKYAIEK
;
A
#
# COMPACT_ATOMS: atom_id res chain seq x y z
N LEU A 1 -10.76 -45.53 4.04
CA LEU A 1 -9.97 -44.61 4.91
C LEU A 1 -8.57 -44.25 4.36
N GLN A 2 -8.00 -44.96 3.37
CA GLN A 2 -6.66 -44.65 2.83
C GLN A 2 -6.60 -43.73 1.59
N LEU A 3 -7.75 -43.30 1.03
CA LEU A 3 -7.79 -42.40 -0.15
C LEU A 3 -8.00 -40.92 0.21
N GLN A 4 -8.33 -40.59 1.47
CA GLN A 4 -8.44 -39.20 1.94
C GLN A 4 -7.13 -38.66 2.54
N SER A 5 -6.17 -39.53 2.89
CA SER A 5 -4.92 -39.14 3.56
C SER A 5 -3.88 -38.53 2.61
N SER A 6 -3.80 -38.99 1.36
CA SER A 6 -2.84 -38.48 0.35
C SER A 6 -3.23 -37.08 -0.16
N THR A 7 -4.52 -36.85 -0.40
CA THR A 7 -5.05 -35.56 -0.86
C THR A 7 -4.88 -34.48 0.21
N ASN A 8 -5.17 -34.80 1.47
CA ASN A 8 -5.01 -33.86 2.58
C ASN A 8 -3.54 -33.48 2.82
N PHE A 9 -2.60 -34.42 2.62
CA PHE A 9 -1.17 -34.13 2.72
C PHE A 9 -0.68 -33.22 1.56
N SER A 10 -1.22 -33.41 0.35
CA SER A 10 -0.94 -32.56 -0.80
C SER A 10 -1.43 -31.12 -0.60
N VAL A 11 -2.65 -30.96 -0.07
CA VAL A 11 -3.22 -29.63 0.24
C VAL A 11 -2.40 -28.92 1.31
N ALA A 12 -2.07 -29.59 2.42
CA ALA A 12 -1.25 -29.00 3.48
C ALA A 12 0.13 -28.56 2.96
N LYS A 13 0.77 -29.38 2.13
CA LYS A 13 2.06 -29.04 1.50
C LYS A 13 1.95 -27.79 0.62
N ASN A 14 0.88 -27.65 -0.15
CA ASN A 14 0.68 -26.48 -1.01
C ASN A 14 0.44 -25.20 -0.19
N ILE A 15 -0.33 -25.27 0.90
CA ILE A 15 -0.56 -24.12 1.80
C ILE A 15 0.77 -23.67 2.44
N LEU A 16 1.55 -24.61 2.98
CA LEU A 16 2.86 -24.30 3.56
C LEU A 16 3.82 -23.70 2.54
N LYS A 17 3.76 -24.19 1.29
CA LYS A 17 4.54 -23.63 0.19
C LYS A 17 4.14 -22.18 -0.09
N ILE A 18 2.84 -21.86 -0.19
CA ILE A 18 2.36 -20.49 -0.42
C ILE A 18 2.86 -19.54 0.68
N ILE A 19 2.80 -19.95 1.95
CA ILE A 19 3.27 -19.13 3.07
C ILE A 19 4.78 -18.90 2.97
N SER A 20 5.56 -19.95 2.67
CA SER A 20 7.02 -19.85 2.51
C SER A 20 7.41 -18.98 1.32
N ASP A 21 6.70 -19.12 0.19
CA ASP A 21 6.95 -18.34 -1.02
C ASP A 21 6.65 -16.86 -0.76
N GLU A 22 5.51 -16.53 -0.13
CA GLU A 22 5.14 -15.15 0.20
C GLU A 22 6.13 -14.49 1.18
N TYR A 23 6.63 -15.23 2.17
CA TYR A 23 7.67 -14.75 3.09
C TYR A 23 8.93 -14.32 2.33
N GLU A 24 9.37 -15.15 1.38
CA GLU A 24 10.55 -14.88 0.56
C GLU A 24 10.33 -13.74 -0.45
N GLU A 25 9.14 -13.66 -1.04
CA GLU A 25 8.71 -12.54 -1.88
C GLU A 25 8.73 -11.22 -1.10
N ASN A 26 8.11 -11.19 0.09
CA ASN A 26 8.06 -10.02 0.96
C ASN A 26 9.49 -9.55 1.31
N ARG A 27 10.39 -10.48 1.66
CA ARG A 27 11.79 -10.18 1.97
C ARG A 27 12.50 -9.48 0.81
N ARG A 28 12.40 -10.04 -0.41
CA ARG A 28 13.04 -9.46 -1.61
C ARG A 28 12.43 -8.12 -2.00
N LEU A 29 11.11 -8.01 -1.94
CA LEU A 29 10.37 -6.79 -2.20
C LEU A 29 10.80 -5.66 -1.26
N ILE A 30 10.94 -5.96 0.04
CA ILE A 30 11.38 -4.98 1.03
C ILE A 30 12.80 -4.51 0.72
N TRP A 31 13.71 -5.43 0.39
CA TRP A 31 15.08 -5.09 -0.01
C TRP A 31 15.10 -4.18 -1.24
N ASN A 32 14.36 -4.53 -2.29
CA ASN A 32 14.28 -3.75 -3.52
C ASN A 32 13.71 -2.34 -3.26
N GLY A 33 12.70 -2.24 -2.39
CA GLY A 33 12.13 -0.95 -2.00
C GLY A 33 13.08 -0.11 -1.15
N PHE A 34 13.79 -0.72 -0.21
CA PHE A 34 14.81 -0.04 0.60
C PHE A 34 15.89 0.60 -0.29
N GLN A 35 16.41 -0.15 -1.27
CA GLN A 35 17.40 0.36 -2.23
C GLN A 35 16.85 1.49 -3.11
N GLU A 36 15.58 1.38 -3.55
CA GLU A 36 14.94 2.43 -4.35
C GLU A 36 14.82 3.74 -3.57
N ILE A 37 14.37 3.70 -2.32
CA ILE A 37 14.21 4.90 -1.51
C ILE A 37 15.57 5.51 -1.16
N LEU A 38 16.59 4.68 -0.89
CA LEU A 38 17.96 5.16 -0.70
C LEU A 38 18.49 5.94 -1.91
N SER A 39 18.08 5.55 -3.13
CA SER A 39 18.50 6.24 -4.36
C SER A 39 17.99 7.68 -4.49
N LEU A 40 17.02 8.09 -3.66
CA LEU A 40 16.54 9.49 -3.62
C LEU A 40 17.60 10.46 -3.08
N GLN A 41 18.65 9.96 -2.42
CA GLN A 41 19.80 10.74 -1.94
C GLN A 41 19.41 12.02 -1.20
N THR A 42 19.07 11.88 0.07
CA THR A 42 18.71 13.01 0.95
C THR A 42 19.88 13.34 1.89
N PRO A 43 20.93 14.05 1.42
CA PRO A 43 22.13 14.28 2.21
C PRO A 43 21.80 14.98 3.53
N ASN A 44 22.38 14.46 4.62
CA ASN A 44 22.28 14.99 5.97
C ASN A 44 20.86 15.07 6.56
N ARG A 45 19.91 14.26 6.07
CA ARG A 45 18.57 14.19 6.65
C ARG A 45 17.94 12.81 6.48
N LYS A 46 17.03 12.50 7.38
CA LYS A 46 16.17 11.32 7.33
C LYS A 46 14.96 11.59 6.43
N TYR A 47 14.27 10.53 6.03
CA TYR A 47 13.11 10.57 5.16
C TYR A 47 11.83 10.92 5.91
N VAL A 48 11.00 11.76 5.30
CA VAL A 48 9.59 11.92 5.65
C VAL A 48 8.75 11.15 4.63
N LEU A 49 8.06 10.11 5.10
CA LEU A 49 7.33 9.17 4.23
C LEU A 49 5.83 9.30 4.43
N LEU A 50 5.06 8.98 3.39
CA LEU A 50 3.59 8.96 3.45
C LEU A 50 3.04 7.62 2.96
N THR A 51 2.02 7.08 3.65
CA THR A 51 1.36 5.83 3.29
C THR A 51 -0.15 5.86 3.58
N ILE A 52 -0.88 4.89 3.02
CA ILE A 52 -2.35 4.75 3.15
C ILE A 52 -2.72 3.29 3.38
N CYS A 53 -3.89 3.07 3.97
CA CYS A 53 -4.44 1.76 4.31
C CYS A 53 -3.51 1.04 5.29
N ASN A 54 -3.50 -0.29 5.24
CA ASN A 54 -2.55 -1.12 5.95
C ASN A 54 -1.87 -2.07 4.98
N THR A 55 -0.54 -2.11 5.07
CA THR A 55 0.35 -2.88 4.20
C THR A 55 1.48 -3.51 5.02
N GLY A 56 1.23 -3.71 6.31
CA GLY A 56 2.17 -4.32 7.24
C GLY A 56 1.94 -5.81 7.38
N SER A 57 2.43 -6.33 8.49
CA SER A 57 2.28 -7.72 8.90
C SER A 57 0.83 -8.14 9.12
N LEU A 58 -0.06 -7.19 9.38
CA LEU A 58 -1.49 -7.47 9.52
C LEU A 58 -2.20 -7.66 8.17
N ALA A 59 -1.51 -7.39 7.05
CA ALA A 59 -2.04 -7.51 5.70
C ALA A 59 -1.31 -8.57 4.84
N THR A 60 -0.23 -9.17 5.33
CA THR A 60 0.52 -10.24 4.65
C THR A 60 0.91 -11.35 5.62
N SER A 61 1.56 -12.42 5.15
CA SER A 61 2.07 -13.48 6.03
C SER A 61 3.29 -13.08 6.88
N SER A 62 3.92 -11.93 6.63
CA SER A 62 5.19 -11.56 7.30
C SER A 62 5.37 -10.05 7.53
N TRP A 63 6.37 -9.40 6.96
CA TRP A 63 6.73 -8.01 7.26
C TRP A 63 5.86 -6.96 6.56
N GLY A 64 5.00 -7.39 5.63
CA GLY A 64 4.21 -6.50 4.78
C GLY A 64 4.91 -6.09 3.48
N THR A 65 4.37 -5.06 2.84
CA THR A 65 4.89 -4.48 1.59
C THR A 65 5.42 -3.07 1.82
N ALA A 66 4.62 -2.03 1.58
CA ALA A 66 5.02 -0.63 1.77
C ALA A 66 5.41 -0.35 3.23
N LEU A 67 4.63 -0.85 4.20
CA LEU A 67 4.98 -0.69 5.62
C LEU A 67 6.25 -1.48 5.99
N GLY A 68 6.49 -2.63 5.37
CA GLY A 68 7.73 -3.40 5.53
C GLY A 68 8.97 -2.62 5.06
N VAL A 69 8.87 -1.92 3.93
CA VAL A 69 9.93 -1.00 3.44
C VAL A 69 10.16 0.14 4.44
N ILE A 70 9.09 0.75 4.95
CA ILE A 70 9.16 1.81 5.97
C ILE A 70 9.85 1.30 7.26
N GLN A 71 9.51 0.10 7.71
CA GLN A 71 10.14 -0.52 8.88
C GLN A 71 11.63 -0.77 8.65
N ALA A 72 12.03 -1.29 7.48
CA ALA A 72 13.44 -1.50 7.16
C ALA A 72 14.24 -0.19 7.12
N LEU A 73 13.67 0.88 6.55
CA LEU A 73 14.27 2.23 6.57
C LEU A 73 14.41 2.75 8.00
N HIS A 74 13.41 2.53 8.86
CA HIS A 74 13.48 2.96 10.27
C HIS A 74 14.56 2.19 11.04
N GLN A 75 14.69 0.87 10.83
CA GLN A 75 15.74 0.05 11.45
C GLN A 75 17.15 0.51 11.05
N ALA A 76 17.31 1.10 9.87
CA ALA A 76 18.55 1.73 9.42
C ALA A 76 18.74 3.18 9.92
N ASP A 77 17.88 3.65 10.84
CA ASP A 77 17.84 5.02 11.36
C ASP A 77 17.62 6.11 10.28
N LEU A 78 16.90 5.77 9.20
CA LEU A 78 16.70 6.67 8.06
C LEU A 78 15.34 7.38 8.05
N VAL A 79 14.45 7.13 9.01
CA VAL A 79 13.09 7.70 9.03
C VAL A 79 12.96 8.82 10.05
N GLU A 80 12.54 9.99 9.62
CA GLU A 80 12.22 11.14 10.46
C GLU A 80 10.77 11.08 10.96
N MET A 81 9.85 10.81 10.04
CA MET A 81 8.41 10.86 10.28
C MET A 81 7.66 10.05 9.21
N VAL A 82 6.62 9.34 9.63
CA VAL A 82 5.64 8.71 8.74
C VAL A 82 4.28 9.40 8.89
N TYR A 83 3.74 9.91 7.80
CA TYR A 83 2.34 10.33 7.74
C TYR A 83 1.50 9.17 7.21
N ALA A 84 0.57 8.66 8.01
CA ALA A 84 -0.36 7.62 7.58
C ALA A 84 -1.79 8.17 7.54
N LEU A 85 -2.48 7.91 6.43
CA LEU A 85 -3.87 8.32 6.24
C LEU A 85 -4.80 7.44 7.10
N GLU A 86 -5.90 7.99 7.61
CA GLU A 86 -6.88 7.21 8.37
C GLU A 86 -7.52 6.08 7.55
N THR A 87 -7.74 6.31 6.24
CA THR A 87 -8.30 5.37 5.26
C THR A 87 -9.78 5.05 5.49
N ARG A 88 -10.64 6.05 5.33
CA ARG A 88 -12.10 5.87 5.37
C ARG A 88 -12.60 5.02 4.20
N PRO A 89 -13.74 4.33 4.36
CA PRO A 89 -14.52 4.26 5.59
C PRO A 89 -14.03 3.21 6.61
N TYR A 90 -13.18 2.25 6.20
CA TYR A 90 -12.81 1.07 6.99
C TYR A 90 -11.73 1.32 8.05
N ASN A 91 -11.08 2.48 7.99
CA ASN A 91 -10.16 2.99 8.99
C ASN A 91 -8.92 2.10 9.20
N GLN A 92 -8.41 1.43 8.16
CA GLN A 92 -7.26 0.52 8.30
C GLN A 92 -6.00 1.27 8.73
N GLY A 93 -5.80 2.50 8.25
CA GLY A 93 -4.60 3.26 8.59
C GLY A 93 -4.59 3.70 10.05
N ILE A 94 -5.69 4.27 10.54
CA ILE A 94 -5.80 4.69 11.95
C ILE A 94 -5.91 3.50 12.92
N ARG A 95 -6.44 2.35 12.50
CA ARG A 95 -6.60 1.16 13.37
C ARG A 95 -5.39 0.22 13.34
N LEU A 96 -4.93 -0.14 12.15
CA LEU A 96 -3.94 -1.20 11.95
C LEU A 96 -2.54 -0.62 11.74
N THR A 97 -2.38 0.30 10.79
CA THR A 97 -1.07 0.91 10.50
C THR A 97 -0.54 1.71 11.67
N ALA A 98 -1.41 2.48 12.35
CA ALA A 98 -1.06 3.16 13.59
C ALA A 98 -0.57 2.20 14.68
N SER A 99 -1.20 1.03 14.80
CA SER A 99 -0.83 0.01 15.78
C SER A 99 0.53 -0.59 15.48
N GLU A 100 0.80 -0.93 14.21
CA GLU A 100 2.10 -1.48 13.79
C GLU A 100 3.24 -0.45 13.87
N LEU A 101 3.00 0.80 13.46
CA LEU A 101 3.99 1.88 13.59
C LEU A 101 4.34 2.14 15.06
N ARG A 102 3.35 2.13 15.94
CA ARG A 102 3.54 2.27 17.39
C ARG A 102 4.37 1.13 17.97
N GLU A 103 4.04 -0.11 17.62
CA GLU A 103 4.77 -1.29 18.10
C GLU A 103 6.24 -1.26 17.65
N ALA A 104 6.48 -0.90 16.39
CA ALA A 104 7.82 -0.75 15.83
C ALA A 104 8.55 0.53 16.30
N ARG A 105 7.92 1.36 17.14
CA ARG A 105 8.46 2.65 17.66
C ARG A 105 8.88 3.63 16.56
N ILE A 106 8.21 3.56 15.40
CA ILE A 106 8.44 4.45 14.28
C ILE A 106 7.77 5.80 14.57
N PRO A 107 8.45 6.96 14.42
CA PRO A 107 7.80 8.25 14.56
C PRO A 107 6.71 8.43 13.50
N PHE A 108 5.46 8.67 13.92
CA PHE A 108 4.35 8.81 12.98
C PHE A 108 3.28 9.81 13.43
N LYS A 109 2.48 10.26 12.46
CA LYS A 109 1.23 11.01 12.68
C LYS A 109 0.14 10.47 11.77
N ILE A 110 -1.05 10.24 12.35
CA ILE A 110 -2.25 9.96 11.56
C ILE A 110 -2.85 11.26 11.06
N ILE A 111 -3.24 11.26 9.79
CA ILE A 111 -3.88 12.41 9.14
C ILE A 111 -5.19 11.94 8.48
N THR A 112 -6.17 12.84 8.39
CA THR A 112 -7.41 12.54 7.68
C THR A 112 -7.15 12.50 6.18
N ASP A 113 -7.94 11.70 5.46
CA ASP A 113 -7.74 11.46 4.02
C ASP A 113 -7.78 12.76 3.17
N ASN A 114 -8.56 13.75 3.60
CA ASN A 114 -8.68 15.05 2.94
C ASN A 114 -7.54 16.03 3.26
N SER A 115 -6.69 15.75 4.26
CA SER A 115 -5.63 16.66 4.69
C SER A 115 -4.29 16.44 3.97
N VAL A 116 -4.22 15.43 3.09
CA VAL A 116 -2.99 15.01 2.39
C VAL A 116 -2.31 16.16 1.65
N ALA A 117 -3.05 16.94 0.86
CA ALA A 117 -2.48 18.09 0.15
C ALA A 117 -1.89 19.11 1.13
N TRP A 118 -2.65 19.45 2.17
CA TRP A 118 -2.20 20.42 3.18
C TRP A 118 -0.93 19.96 3.89
N VAL A 119 -0.84 18.66 4.20
CA VAL A 119 0.35 18.01 4.77
C VAL A 119 1.49 18.09 3.77
N MET A 120 1.33 17.61 2.54
CA MET A 120 2.38 17.65 1.51
C MET A 120 2.90 19.07 1.21
N GLN A 121 2.09 20.12 1.39
CA GLN A 121 2.52 21.52 1.22
C GLN A 121 3.40 22.01 2.36
N ARG A 122 3.18 21.51 3.57
CA ARG A 122 3.81 22.00 4.81
C ARG A 122 4.90 21.09 5.33
N SER A 123 4.74 19.79 5.13
CA SER A 123 5.74 18.78 5.43
C SER A 123 6.45 18.41 4.14
N ARG A 124 7.78 18.35 4.21
CA ARG A 124 8.64 17.97 3.09
C ARG A 124 8.57 16.45 2.88
N VAL A 125 7.44 15.94 2.39
CA VAL A 125 7.28 14.51 2.08
C VAL A 125 8.24 14.13 0.95
N ASP A 126 9.07 13.12 1.20
CA ASP A 126 10.11 12.67 0.29
C ASP A 126 9.68 11.55 -0.64
N ALA A 127 8.78 10.69 -0.18
CA ALA A 127 8.24 9.59 -0.96
C ALA A 127 6.88 9.14 -0.42
N ILE A 128 6.06 8.65 -1.34
CA ILE A 128 4.80 7.99 -1.02
C ILE A 128 4.94 6.51 -1.35
N LEU A 129 4.66 5.65 -0.37
CA LEU A 129 4.69 4.19 -0.55
C LEU A 129 3.32 3.62 -0.21
N VAL A 130 2.73 2.89 -1.16
CA VAL A 130 1.41 2.26 -1.00
C VAL A 130 1.44 0.80 -1.43
N GLY A 131 0.46 0.02 -0.96
CA GLY A 131 0.26 -1.36 -1.39
C GLY A 131 -0.59 -1.49 -2.66
N LYS A 132 -1.20 -2.66 -2.85
CA LYS A 132 -2.14 -2.91 -3.96
C LYS A 132 -3.42 -2.10 -3.73
N PHE A 133 -3.94 -1.50 -4.81
CA PHE A 133 -5.29 -0.91 -4.89
C PHE A 133 -5.69 -0.02 -3.72
N ASN A 134 -5.14 1.19 -3.54
CA ASN A 134 -5.78 2.23 -2.70
C ASN A 134 -5.09 3.56 -2.89
N LEU A 135 -5.71 4.48 -3.64
CA LEU A 135 -5.05 5.68 -4.17
C LEU A 135 -5.94 6.92 -4.02
N ILE A 136 -6.57 7.08 -2.85
CA ILE A 136 -7.21 8.34 -2.41
C ILE A 136 -6.29 9.56 -2.66
N ILE A 137 -4.98 9.32 -2.66
CA ILE A 137 -3.93 10.29 -2.97
C ILE A 137 -4.06 10.87 -4.40
N VAL A 138 -4.56 10.12 -5.40
CA VAL A 138 -4.69 10.60 -6.80
C VAL A 138 -5.76 11.67 -6.99
N LYS A 139 -6.89 11.56 -6.29
CA LYS A 139 -7.93 12.61 -6.31
C LYS A 139 -7.41 13.91 -5.68
N VAL A 140 -6.49 13.83 -4.73
CA VAL A 140 -5.85 15.01 -4.13
C VAL A 140 -4.68 15.52 -4.98
N TRP A 141 -3.94 14.63 -5.65
CA TRP A 141 -2.76 14.93 -6.47
C TRP A 141 -3.06 15.72 -7.74
N LYS A 142 -4.15 15.41 -8.45
CA LYS A 142 -4.42 16.03 -9.77
C LYS A 142 -4.97 17.46 -9.67
N TYR A 143 -5.56 17.84 -8.53
CA TYR A 143 -6.26 19.12 -8.38
C TYR A 143 -5.47 20.21 -7.67
N VAL A 144 -4.27 19.92 -7.17
CA VAL A 144 -3.43 20.93 -6.54
C VAL A 144 -2.23 21.23 -7.43
N ASP A 145 -2.40 22.34 -8.13
CA ASP A 145 -1.53 23.02 -9.07
C ASP A 145 -0.02 22.82 -8.84
N GLY A 146 0.65 22.24 -9.84
CA GLY A 146 2.07 22.39 -10.19
C GLY A 146 3.17 21.90 -9.23
N GLN A 147 2.95 21.77 -7.93
CA GLN A 147 4.03 21.54 -6.95
C GLN A 147 4.12 20.10 -6.42
N PHE A 148 3.02 19.35 -6.35
CA PHE A 148 3.04 17.99 -5.80
C PHE A 148 3.52 16.90 -6.75
N GLY A 149 3.53 17.16 -8.06
CA GLY A 149 4.06 16.23 -9.07
C GLY A 149 5.57 15.94 -8.94
N ARG A 150 6.22 16.42 -7.86
CA ARG A 150 7.63 16.20 -7.56
C ARG A 150 7.87 15.11 -6.51
N VAL A 151 6.89 14.76 -5.68
CA VAL A 151 7.07 13.71 -4.68
C VAL A 151 6.95 12.36 -5.38
N PRO A 152 7.98 11.51 -5.38
CA PRO A 152 7.93 10.22 -6.05
C PRO A 152 6.88 9.29 -5.43
N PHE A 153 6.01 8.74 -6.27
CA PHE A 153 4.97 7.78 -5.89
C PHE A 153 5.39 6.35 -6.22
N TYR A 154 5.31 5.47 -5.23
CA TYR A 154 5.71 4.08 -5.35
C TYR A 154 4.55 3.13 -5.01
N ALA A 155 4.23 2.25 -5.95
CA ALA A 155 3.40 1.09 -5.69
C ALA A 155 4.30 -0.06 -5.24
N VAL A 156 4.06 -0.64 -4.07
CA VAL A 156 4.86 -1.69 -3.47
C VAL A 156 4.01 -2.95 -3.38
N VAL A 157 4.19 -3.87 -4.33
CA VAL A 157 3.34 -5.04 -4.50
C VAL A 157 4.17 -6.28 -4.90
N PRO A 158 3.86 -7.47 -4.36
CA PRO A 158 4.46 -8.72 -4.85
C PRO A 158 4.19 -8.89 -6.35
N PHE A 159 5.09 -9.51 -7.09
CA PHE A 159 4.93 -9.69 -8.53
C PHE A 159 3.70 -10.56 -8.86
N THR A 160 3.37 -11.51 -7.98
CA THR A 160 2.13 -12.32 -8.02
C THR A 160 0.85 -11.48 -8.02
N THR A 161 0.95 -10.21 -7.63
CA THR A 161 -0.15 -9.25 -7.62
C THR A 161 -0.46 -8.66 -9.01
N VAL A 162 0.52 -8.72 -9.93
CA VAL A 162 0.42 -8.19 -11.29
C VAL A 162 -0.42 -9.14 -12.13
N ASN A 163 -1.50 -8.63 -12.72
CA ASN A 163 -2.34 -9.40 -13.63
C ASN A 163 -2.02 -9.04 -15.09
N PRO A 164 -1.35 -9.91 -15.86
CA PRO A 164 -0.95 -9.62 -17.24
C PRO A 164 -2.12 -9.61 -18.23
N SER A 165 -3.30 -10.15 -17.87
CA SER A 165 -4.46 -10.16 -18.76
C SER A 165 -5.19 -8.82 -18.82
N ILE A 166 -4.93 -7.92 -17.86
CA ILE A 166 -5.55 -6.59 -17.77
C ILE A 166 -4.65 -5.59 -18.49
N GLN A 167 -5.12 -5.05 -19.62
CA GLN A 167 -4.35 -4.12 -20.45
C GLN A 167 -4.53 -2.66 -20.01
N SER A 168 -5.66 -2.32 -19.41
CA SER A 168 -5.95 -0.99 -18.92
C SER A 168 -6.65 -1.03 -17.56
N GLY A 169 -6.45 0.02 -16.77
CA GLY A 169 -7.28 0.25 -15.59
C GLY A 169 -8.78 0.33 -15.92
N LYS A 170 -9.14 0.75 -17.14
CA LYS A 170 -10.55 0.79 -17.58
C LYS A 170 -11.24 -0.57 -17.57
N ASP A 171 -10.47 -1.66 -17.63
CA ASP A 171 -10.99 -3.03 -17.64
C ASP A 171 -11.18 -3.59 -16.21
N ILE A 172 -10.78 -2.84 -15.18
CA ILE A 172 -10.90 -3.24 -13.78
C ILE A 172 -12.31 -2.87 -13.29
N THR A 173 -13.08 -3.89 -12.93
CA THR A 173 -14.34 -3.69 -12.20
C THR A 173 -14.03 -3.30 -10.77
N ILE A 174 -14.55 -2.15 -10.34
CA ILE A 174 -14.41 -1.67 -8.96
C ILE A 174 -15.49 -2.29 -8.09
N GLU A 175 -15.07 -2.91 -7.00
CA GLU A 175 -15.97 -3.39 -5.96
C GLU A 175 -16.71 -2.21 -5.32
N GLU A 176 -18.04 -2.22 -5.39
CA GLU A 176 -18.88 -1.33 -4.59
C GLU A 176 -19.41 -2.09 -3.38
N ARG A 177 -19.28 -1.47 -2.22
CA ARG A 177 -19.61 -2.09 -0.93
C ARG A 177 -20.87 -1.47 -0.32
N PRO A 178 -21.56 -2.17 0.59
CA PRO A 178 -22.80 -1.70 1.17
C PRO A 178 -22.68 -0.30 1.79
N SER A 179 -23.70 0.52 1.60
CA SER A 179 -23.77 1.89 2.14
C SER A 179 -23.56 1.94 3.65
N ALA A 180 -24.11 0.96 4.38
CA ALA A 180 -23.98 0.84 5.84
C ALA A 180 -22.52 0.83 6.34
N GLU A 181 -21.58 0.28 5.56
CA GLU A 181 -20.16 0.27 5.92
C GLU A 181 -19.52 1.67 5.86
N MET A 182 -20.10 2.59 5.08
CA MET A 182 -19.68 3.99 5.02
C MET A 182 -20.38 4.84 6.08
N ILE A 183 -21.68 4.64 6.29
CA ILE A 183 -22.53 5.49 7.15
C ILE A 183 -22.65 5.02 8.60
N SER A 184 -22.01 3.92 8.98
CA SER A 184 -22.00 3.43 10.35
C SER A 184 -20.58 3.12 10.84
N ILE A 185 -20.36 3.27 12.14
CA ILE A 185 -19.13 2.88 12.83
C ILE A 185 -19.52 2.15 14.11
N ASN A 186 -18.99 0.93 14.32
CA ASN A 186 -19.29 0.09 15.48
C ASN A 186 -20.80 -0.12 15.72
N GLY A 187 -21.55 -0.37 14.64
CA GLY A 187 -22.99 -0.61 14.68
C GLY A 187 -23.84 0.64 14.96
N LYS A 188 -23.24 1.84 14.97
CA LYS A 188 -23.95 3.11 15.15
C LYS A 188 -23.89 3.92 13.87
N PHE A 189 -25.06 4.28 13.35
CA PHE A 189 -25.17 5.19 12.23
C PHE A 189 -24.72 6.61 12.61
N ILE A 190 -23.91 7.23 11.75
CA ILE A 190 -23.42 8.61 11.91
C ILE A 190 -24.23 9.62 11.10
N VAL A 191 -25.13 9.13 10.24
CA VAL A 191 -26.12 9.85 9.43
C VAL A 191 -27.39 8.99 9.35
N PRO A 192 -28.55 9.48 8.89
CA PRO A 192 -29.74 8.64 8.68
C PRO A 192 -29.46 7.43 7.77
N GLU A 193 -30.11 6.29 8.01
CA GLU A 193 -29.82 5.01 7.34
C GLU A 193 -30.10 5.07 5.83
N GLU A 194 -31.11 5.83 5.44
CA GLU A 194 -31.54 6.07 4.07
C GLU A 194 -30.64 7.05 3.29
N THR A 195 -29.58 7.57 3.92
CA THR A 195 -28.68 8.53 3.27
C THR A 195 -28.05 7.89 2.02
N PRO A 196 -28.27 8.45 0.82
CA PRO A 196 -27.66 7.93 -0.39
C PRO A 196 -26.15 8.15 -0.34
N VAL A 197 -25.38 7.08 -0.52
CA VAL A 197 -23.92 7.13 -0.56
C VAL A 197 -23.40 6.26 -1.68
N TRP A 198 -22.23 6.63 -2.20
CA TRP A 198 -21.46 5.85 -3.14
C TRP A 198 -20.20 5.35 -2.43
N ASN A 199 -20.05 4.03 -2.30
CA ASN A 199 -19.00 3.39 -1.50
C ASN A 199 -18.14 2.43 -2.36
N PRO A 200 -17.38 2.94 -3.34
CA PRO A 200 -16.38 2.13 -4.01
C PRO A 200 -15.25 1.76 -3.04
N ALA A 201 -14.89 0.48 -2.96
CA ALA A 201 -13.82 0.00 -2.09
C ALA A 201 -12.43 0.36 -2.60
N PHE A 202 -12.32 0.60 -3.92
CA PHE A 202 -11.05 0.85 -4.60
C PHE A 202 -11.18 1.96 -5.64
N ASP A 203 -10.04 2.45 -6.10
CA ASP A 203 -9.89 3.34 -7.24
C ASP A 203 -8.67 2.94 -8.09
N ILE A 204 -8.45 3.67 -9.18
CA ILE A 204 -7.41 3.36 -10.16
C ILE A 204 -6.46 4.54 -10.26
N THR A 205 -5.16 4.27 -10.05
CA THR A 205 -4.11 5.24 -10.35
C THR A 205 -3.63 5.08 -11.77
N PRO A 206 -3.67 6.17 -12.54
CA PRO A 206 -3.03 6.21 -13.84
C PRO A 206 -1.52 5.96 -13.74
N ALA A 207 -0.98 5.17 -14.67
CA ALA A 207 0.42 4.75 -14.66
C ALA A 207 1.39 5.93 -14.68
N GLU A 208 1.02 7.06 -15.31
CA GLU A 208 1.83 8.27 -15.38
C GLU A 208 2.11 8.94 -14.03
N LEU A 209 1.34 8.61 -12.99
CA LEU A 209 1.56 9.13 -11.64
C LEU A 209 2.51 8.25 -10.83
N ILE A 210 2.77 7.01 -11.26
CA ILE A 210 3.59 6.05 -10.55
C ILE A 210 5.04 6.16 -11.04
N LYS A 211 5.95 6.54 -10.14
CA LYS A 211 7.39 6.58 -10.49
C LYS A 211 7.92 5.18 -10.75
N LYS A 212 7.70 4.25 -9.82
CA LYS A 212 8.02 2.83 -9.99
C LYS A 212 7.06 1.92 -9.23
N ILE A 213 6.94 0.70 -9.75
CA ILE A 213 6.31 -0.45 -9.13
C ILE A 213 7.44 -1.31 -8.54
N ILE A 214 7.52 -1.35 -7.23
CA ILE A 214 8.49 -2.11 -6.44
C ILE A 214 7.91 -3.50 -6.21
N THR A 215 8.67 -4.53 -6.60
CA THR A 215 8.27 -5.94 -6.50
C THR A 215 9.42 -6.80 -5.97
N ASP A 216 9.15 -8.07 -5.68
CA ASP A 216 10.18 -9.08 -5.36
C ASP A 216 11.10 -9.43 -6.54
N ARG A 217 10.73 -9.04 -7.78
CA ARG A 217 11.52 -9.23 -9.00
C ARG A 217 12.30 -7.99 -9.46
N GLY A 218 12.16 -6.88 -8.75
CA GLY A 218 12.83 -5.62 -9.05
C GLY A 218 11.88 -4.43 -9.06
N ASN A 219 12.42 -3.28 -9.47
CA ASN A 219 11.72 -1.99 -9.48
C ASN A 219 11.50 -1.53 -10.91
N PHE A 220 10.24 -1.47 -11.33
CA PHE A 220 9.88 -1.24 -12.73
C PHE A 220 9.19 0.11 -12.90
N VAL A 221 9.56 0.86 -13.94
CA VAL A 221 8.68 1.91 -14.45
C VAL A 221 7.44 1.22 -15.03
N PRO A 222 6.21 1.75 -14.86
CA PRO A 222 4.99 1.04 -15.30
C PRO A 222 5.02 0.52 -16.74
N ASN A 223 5.57 1.30 -17.68
CA ASN A 223 5.67 0.91 -19.09
C ASN A 223 6.63 -0.28 -19.35
N ASP A 224 7.59 -0.50 -18.45
CA ASP A 224 8.59 -1.56 -18.57
C ASP A 224 8.14 -2.87 -17.90
N LEU A 225 7.09 -2.83 -17.07
CA LEU A 225 6.62 -3.98 -16.30
C LEU A 225 6.23 -5.17 -17.20
N LYS A 226 5.66 -4.90 -18.38
CA LYS A 226 5.31 -5.94 -19.36
C LYS A 226 6.50 -6.82 -19.77
N TYR A 227 7.70 -6.25 -19.89
CA TYR A 227 8.90 -7.00 -20.26
C TYR A 227 9.43 -7.90 -19.14
N ALA A 228 9.03 -7.62 -17.89
CA ALA A 228 9.35 -8.45 -16.74
C ALA A 228 8.38 -9.63 -16.57
N ILE A 229 7.20 -9.56 -17.19
CA ILE A 229 6.19 -10.64 -17.21
C ILE A 229 6.58 -11.72 -18.22
N GLU A 230 7.23 -11.34 -19.31
CA GLU A 230 7.62 -12.24 -20.41
C GLU A 230 8.90 -13.06 -20.14
N LYS A 231 9.60 -12.79 -19.02
CA LYS A 231 10.84 -13.47 -18.60
C LYS A 231 10.60 -14.40 -17.42
#